data_AF-A0A7V2S927-F1
#
_entry.id   AF-A0A7V2S927-F1
#
_cell.length_a   1.000
_cell.length_b   1.000
_cell.length_c   1.000
_cell.angle_alpha   90.00
_cell.angle_beta   90.00
_cell.angle_gamma   90.00
#
_symmetry.space_group_name_H-M   'P 1'
#
loop_
_entity.id
_entity.type
_entity.pdbx_description
1 polymer ?
#
loop_
_entity_poly.entity_id
_entity_poly.type
_entity_poly.pdbx_seq_one_letter_code
_entity_poly.pdbx_strand_id
1 'polypeptide(L)' 'MKSLIRLVFNLVIALLLLSCLNSFAAEEVDPGKETVYVMVEPYLITNFVKKNGRLGFLNTLPRIITTKAN' A
#
# COMPACT_ATOMS: atom_id res chain seq x y z
N MET A 1 7.91 7.50 44.31
CA MET A 1 7.07 8.02 43.19
C MET A 1 7.84 8.22 41.88
N LYS A 2 9.08 8.74 41.87
CA LYS A 2 9.88 8.93 40.63
C LYS A 2 10.21 7.63 39.86
N SER A 3 10.37 6.51 40.56
CA SER A 3 10.69 5.20 39.95
C SER A 3 9.49 4.56 39.22
N LEU A 4 8.29 4.66 39.81
CA LEU A 4 7.07 4.09 39.25
C LEU A 4 6.66 4.76 37.93
N ILE A 5 6.82 6.09 37.83
CA ILE A 5 6.50 6.84 36.61
C ILE A 5 7.41 6.42 35.45
N ARG A 6 8.70 6.19 35.72
CA ARG A 6 9.65 5.70 34.69
C ARG A 6 9.29 4.29 34.22
N LEU A 7 8.84 3.44 35.12
CA LEU A 7 8.41 2.07 34.78
C LEU A 7 7.17 2.08 33.89
N VAL A 8 6.15 2.86 34.25
CA VAL A 8 4.91 2.99 33.46
C VAL A 8 5.20 3.59 32.09
N PHE A 9 6.06 4.60 32.02
CA PHE A 9 6.46 5.22 30.75
C PHE A 9 7.15 4.23 29.80
N ASN A 10 8.10 3.43 30.32
CA ASN A 10 8.78 2.40 29.53
C ASN A 10 7.83 1.29 29.07
N LEU A 11 6.85 0.92 29.90
CA LEU A 11 5.85 -0.08 29.55
C LEU A 11 4.93 0.40 28.41
N VAL A 12 4.50 1.66 28.45
CA VAL A 12 3.69 2.27 27.38
C VAL A 12 4.44 2.30 26.07
N ILE A 13 5.74 2.66 26.09
CA ILE A 13 6.59 2.65 24.89
C ILE A 13 6.72 1.23 24.30
N ALA A 14 6.95 0.23 25.15
CA ALA A 14 7.07 -1.16 24.70
C ALA A 14 5.77 -1.67 24.05
N LEU A 15 4.62 -1.35 24.65
CA LEU A 15 3.30 -1.69 24.10
C LEU A 15 3.04 -0.98 22.76
N LEU A 16 3.43 0.29 22.64
CA LEU A 16 3.28 1.05 21.40
C LEU A 16 4.14 0.44 20.26
N LEU A 17 5.40 0.10 20.57
CA LEU A 17 6.30 -0.55 19.62
C LEU A 17 5.78 -1.93 19.18
N LEU A 18 5.24 -2.71 20.11
CA LEU A 18 4.64 -4.02 19.81
C LEU A 18 3.43 -3.87 18.88
N SER A 19 2.61 -2.83 19.09
CA SER A 19 1.45 -2.52 18.26
C SER A 19 1.87 -2.13 16.84
N CYS A 20 2.94 -1.34 16.71
CA CYS A 20 3.52 -0.99 15.41
C CYS A 20 4.03 -2.24 14.67
N LEU A 21 4.77 -3.12 15.33
CA LEU A 21 5.29 -4.36 14.73
C LEU A 21 4.15 -5.28 14.26
N ASN A 22 3.07 -5.39 15.04
CA ASN A 22 1.90 -6.17 14.64
C ASN A 22 1.16 -5.55 13.43
N SER A 23 1.09 -4.22 13.29
CA SER A 23 0.53 -3.59 12.07
C SER A 23 1.36 -3.83 10.81
N PHE A 24 2.70 -3.94 10.93
CA PHE A 24 3.55 -4.33 9.80
C PHE A 24 3.46 -5.83 9.47
N ALA A 25 3.19 -6.68 10.48
CA ALA A 25 2.99 -8.12 10.28
C ALA A 25 1.56 -8.49 9.84
N ALA A 26 0.57 -7.62 10.10
CA ALA A 26 -0.84 -7.81 9.77
C ALA A 26 -1.25 -7.24 8.39
N GLU A 27 -0.29 -6.74 7.59
CA GLU A 27 -0.44 -6.81 6.15
C GLU A 27 -0.32 -8.29 5.75
N GLU A 28 -1.37 -9.06 6.03
CA GLU A 28 -1.63 -10.34 5.38
C GLU A 28 -1.73 -10.06 3.89
N VAL A 29 -0.56 -10.13 3.23
CA VAL A 29 -0.44 -10.31 1.80
C VAL A 29 -1.10 -11.65 1.53
N ASP A 30 -2.41 -11.60 1.28
CA ASP A 30 -3.21 -12.72 0.81
C ASP A 30 -2.44 -13.34 -0.38
N PRO A 31 -1.80 -14.52 -0.20
CA PRO A 31 -0.77 -15.02 -1.10
C PRO A 31 -1.45 -15.60 -2.34
N GLY A 32 -1.98 -14.73 -3.19
CA GLY A 32 -2.81 -15.11 -4.32
C GLY A 32 -3.66 -13.98 -4.87
N LYS A 33 -3.87 -12.88 -4.15
CA LYS A 33 -4.69 -11.78 -4.64
C LYS A 33 -3.90 -10.88 -5.59
N GLU A 34 -4.05 -11.15 -6.88
CA GLU A 34 -3.56 -10.29 -7.94
C GLU A 34 -4.43 -9.03 -8.02
N THR A 35 -3.82 -7.85 -7.86
CA THR A 35 -4.51 -6.56 -8.02
C THR A 35 -4.00 -5.86 -9.27
N VAL A 36 -4.90 -5.52 -10.18
CA VAL A 36 -4.57 -4.72 -11.37
C VAL A 36 -4.79 -3.24 -11.08
N TYR A 37 -3.76 -2.43 -11.31
CA TYR A 37 -3.81 -0.97 -11.20
C TYR A 37 -3.80 -0.37 -12.60
N VAL A 38 -4.64 0.64 -12.84
CA VAL A 38 -4.73 1.33 -14.12
C VAL A 38 -4.37 2.80 -13.92
N MET A 39 -3.31 3.25 -14.58
CA MET A 39 -2.94 4.66 -14.65
C MET A 39 -3.49 5.25 -15.95
N VAL A 40 -4.33 6.26 -15.83
CA VAL A 40 -4.97 6.94 -16.97
C VAL A 40 -4.33 8.30 -17.16
N GLU A 41 -3.59 8.45 -18.24
CA GLU A 41 -3.04 9.72 -18.73
C GLU A 41 -3.89 10.24 -19.89
N PRO A 42 -3.71 11.50 -20.33
CA PRO A 42 -4.47 12.05 -21.45
C PRO A 42 -4.39 11.18 -22.72
N TYR A 43 -3.19 10.70 -23.07
CA TYR A 43 -2.95 9.96 -24.32
C TYR A 43 -2.60 8.48 -24.12
N LEU A 44 -2.51 8.01 -22.87
CA LEU A 44 -2.02 6.67 -22.56
C LEU A 44 -2.84 6.06 -21.43
N ILE A 45 -3.02 4.75 -21.51
CA ILE A 45 -3.51 3.92 -20.40
C ILE A 45 -2.43 2.91 -20.11
N THR A 46 -1.91 2.91 -18.88
CA THR A 46 -0.89 1.95 -18.45
C THR A 46 -1.46 1.03 -17.37
N ASN A 47 -1.36 -0.27 -17.60
CA ASN A 47 -1.81 -1.30 -16.68
C ASN A 47 -0.61 -1.88 -15.92
N PHE A 48 -0.74 -1.96 -14.60
CA PHE A 48 0.22 -2.58 -13.70
C PHE A 48 -0.46 -3.71 -12.93
N VAL A 49 0.33 -4.69 -12.50
CA VAL A 49 -0.13 -5.80 -11.67
C VAL A 49 0.65 -5.81 -10.36
N LYS A 50 -0.03 -5.84 -9.21
CA LYS A 50 0.60 -6.12 -7.92
C LYS A 50 0.29 -7.54 -7.52
N LYS A 51 1.34 -8.36 -7.36
CA LYS A 51 1.26 -9.74 -6.89
C LYS A 51 2.28 -9.96 -5.79
N ASN A 52 1.83 -10.45 -4.63
CA ASN A 52 2.68 -10.71 -3.46
C ASN A 52 3.57 -9.51 -3.09
N GLY A 53 2.98 -8.30 -3.07
CA GLY A 53 3.70 -7.06 -2.75
C GLY A 53 4.61 -6.52 -3.87
N ARG A 54 4.84 -7.27 -4.96
CA ARG A 54 5.66 -6.84 -6.10
C ARG A 54 4.79 -6.21 -7.18
N LEU A 55 5.18 -5.03 -7.64
CA LEU A 55 4.55 -4.36 -8.77
C LEU A 55 5.24 -4.79 -10.08
N GLY A 56 4.46 -5.25 -11.05
CA GLY A 56 4.87 -5.58 -12.40
C GLY A 56 4.16 -4.70 -13.41
N PHE A 57 4.81 -4.50 -14.56
CA PHE A 57 4.24 -3.82 -15.71
C PHE A 57 3.52 -4.83 -16.61
N LEU A 58 2.29 -4.54 -17.04
CA LEU A 58 1.56 -5.39 -17.99
C LEU A 58 1.67 -4.84 -19.41
N ASN A 59 1.09 -3.66 -19.66
CA ASN A 59 1.10 -3.01 -20.97
C ASN A 59 0.75 -1.52 -20.88
N THR A 60 1.03 -0.82 -21.97
CA THR A 60 0.56 0.55 -22.21
C THR A 60 -0.17 0.60 -23.54
N LEU A 61 -1.35 1.20 -23.56
CA LEU A 61 -2.17 1.37 -24.76
C LEU A 61 -2.35 2.86 -25.06
N PRO A 62 -2.27 3.29 -26.33
CA PRO A 62 -2.62 4.65 -26.70
C PRO A 62 -4.12 4.87 -26.47
N ARG A 63 -4.45 5.97 -25.78
CA ARG A 63 -5.82 6.42 -25.61
C ARG A 63 -6.19 7.30 -26.80
N ILE A 64 -7.05 6.78 -27.66
CA ILE A 64 -7.67 7.59 -28.71
C ILE A 64 -8.68 8.52 -28.03
N ILE A 65 -8.33 9.80 -27.88
CA ILE A 65 -9.29 10.82 -27.49
C ILE A 65 -10.15 11.12 -28.73
N THR A 66 -11.30 10.46 -28.84
CA THR A 66 -12.33 10.94 -29.76
C THR A 66 -12.96 12.16 -29.11
N THR A 67 -12.55 13.36 -29.53
CA THR A 67 -13.38 14.54 -29.27
C THR A 67 -14.68 14.30 -30.03
N LYS A 68 -15.79 14.17 -29.32
CA LYS A 68 -17.10 14.29 -29.95
C LYS A 68 -17.18 15.74 -30.39
N ALA A 69 -16.83 16.01 -31.65
CA ALA A 69 -17.03 17.32 -32.26
C ALA A 69 -18.53 17.60 -32.20
N ASN A 70 -18.89 18.65 -31.47
CA ASN A 70 -20.23 19.21 -31.42
C ASN A 70 -20.15 20.58 -32.07
#